data_AF-A0A2N1XQA6-F1
#
_entry.id   AF-A0A2N1XQA6-F1
#
_cell.length_a   1.000
_cell.length_b   1.000
_cell.length_c   1.000
_cell.angle_alpha   90.00
_cell.angle_beta   90.00
_cell.angle_gamma   90.00
#
_symmetry.space_group_name_H-M   'P 1'
#
loop_
_entity.id
_entity.type
_entity.pdbx_description
1 polymer ?
#
loop_
_entity_poly.entity_id
_entity_poly.type
_entity_poly.pdbx_seq_one_letter_code
_entity_poly.pdbx_strand_id
1 'polypeptide(L)' 'MTTSGNYPILDSIDLPSDLRKLPKSQLKNVARELREFLTHTVSISGGHFSAGLGTVELTVALHYVF' A
#
# COMPACT_ATOMS: atom_id res chain seq x y z
N MET A 1 12.41 -14.24 7.16
CA MET A 1 11.20 -14.06 7.98
C MET A 1 10.22 -13.26 7.15
N THR A 2 9.33 -13.93 6.42
CA THR A 2 8.26 -13.31 5.65
C THR A 2 7.13 -12.99 6.61
N THR A 3 6.87 -11.70 6.83
CA THR A 3 5.82 -11.20 7.73
C THR A 3 4.44 -11.45 7.13
N SER A 4 3.97 -12.70 7.18
CA SER A 4 2.58 -13.03 6.91
C SER A 4 1.74 -12.60 8.12
N GLY A 5 0.97 -11.51 8.02
CA GLY A 5 -0.06 -11.23 9.03
C GLY A 5 -0.40 -9.78 9.38
N ASN A 6 0.31 -8.75 8.89
CA ASN A 6 0.00 -7.36 9.27
C ASN A 6 -0.86 -6.60 8.24
N TYR A 7 -0.89 -7.03 6.97
CA TYR A 7 -1.53 -6.27 5.90
C TYR A 7 -2.41 -7.19 5.02
N PRO A 8 -3.57 -7.65 5.52
CA PRO A 8 -4.34 -8.72 4.88
C PRO A 8 -4.85 -8.36 3.48
N ILE A 9 -5.09 -7.07 3.20
CA ILE A 9 -5.53 -6.63 1.87
C ILE A 9 -4.30 -6.49 0.97
N LEU A 10 -3.22 -5.89 1.47
CA LEU A 10 -1.99 -5.71 0.70
C LEU A 10 -1.35 -7.07 0.33
N ASP A 11 -1.37 -8.03 1.24
CA ASP A 11 -0.87 -9.41 1.05
C ASP A 11 -1.69 -10.18 -0.01
N SER A 12 -2.87 -9.68 -0.39
CA SER A 12 -3.72 -10.27 -1.44
C SER A 12 -3.52 -9.65 -2.83
N ILE A 13 -2.61 -8.66 -2.96
CA ILE A 13 -2.37 -7.89 -4.18
C ILE A 13 -0.93 -8.13 -4.65
N ASP A 14 -0.75 -8.95 -5.69
CA ASP A 14 0.57 -9.15 -6.30
C ASP A 14 0.80 -8.21 -7.49
N LEU A 15 -0.27 -7.87 -8.23
CA LEU A 15 -0.20 -7.04 -9.44
C LEU A 15 -1.19 -5.86 -9.38
N PRO A 16 -0.94 -4.75 -10.10
CA PRO A 16 -1.91 -3.65 -10.24
C PRO A 16 -3.29 -4.10 -10.78
N SER A 17 -3.32 -5.19 -11.56
CA SER A 17 -4.59 -5.82 -11.98
C SER A 17 -5.42 -6.37 -10.83
N ASP A 18 -4.81 -6.78 -9.72
CA ASP A 18 -5.53 -7.32 -8.56
C ASP A 18 -6.17 -6.19 -7.75
N LEU A 19 -5.50 -5.04 -7.67
CA LEU A 19 -6.06 -3.82 -7.11
C LEU A 19 -7.37 -3.41 -7.81
N ARG A 20 -7.44 -3.58 -9.14
CA ARG A 20 -8.63 -3.28 -9.96
C ARG A 20 -9.81 -4.21 -9.70
N LYS A 21 -9.57 -5.41 -9.17
CA LYS A 21 -10.63 -6.38 -8.80
C LYS A 21 -11.29 -6.01 -7.47
N LEU A 22 -10.65 -5.16 -6.65
CA LEU A 22 -11.21 -4.74 -5.38
C LEU A 22 -12.35 -3.72 -5.56
N PRO A 23 -13.36 -3.75 -4.66
CA PRO A 23 -14.38 -2.74 -4.65
C PRO A 23 -13.76 -1.39 -4.26
N LYS A 24 -14.23 -0.29 -4.88
CA LYS A 24 -13.73 1.07 -4.61
C LYS A 24 -13.72 1.44 -3.12
N SER A 25 -14.65 0.90 -2.34
CA SER A 25 -14.72 1.09 -0.88
C SER A 25 -13.47 0.59 -0.13
N GLN A 26 -12.77 -0.41 -0.67
CA GLN A 26 -11.56 -0.96 -0.08
C GLN A 26 -10.28 -0.18 -0.43
N LEU A 27 -10.28 0.71 -1.42
CA LEU A 27 -9.08 1.46 -1.82
C LEU A 27 -8.51 2.33 -0.69
N LYS A 28 -9.37 2.86 0.18
CA LYS A 28 -8.94 3.57 1.39
C LYS A 28 -8.19 2.65 2.35
N ASN A 29 -8.63 1.40 2.49
CA ASN A 29 -7.99 0.42 3.36
C ASN A 29 -6.64 -0.03 2.77
N VAL A 30 -6.57 -0.24 1.44
CA VAL A 30 -5.30 -0.49 0.74
C VAL A 30 -4.30 0.63 0.99
N ALA A 31 -4.70 1.89 0.79
CA ALA A 31 -3.83 3.04 1.01
C ALA A 31 -3.37 3.16 2.48
N ARG A 32 -4.23 2.80 3.43
CA ARG A 32 -3.87 2.73 4.86
C ARG A 32 -2.80 1.67 5.12
N GLU A 33 -3.04 0.43 4.70
CA GLU A 33 -2.09 -0.68 4.90
C GLU A 33 -0.75 -0.39 4.22
N LEU A 34 -0.77 0.19 3.01
CA LEU A 34 0.43 0.58 2.30
C LEU A 34 1.22 1.68 3.03
N ARG A 35 0.54 2.68 3.62
CA ARG A 35 1.21 3.70 4.45
C ARG A 35 1.83 3.10 5.70
N GLU A 36 1.11 2.22 6.39
CA GLU A 36 1.60 1.56 7.60
C GLU A 36 2.82 0.69 7.28
N PHE A 37 2.79 -0.05 6.18
CA PHE A 37 3.92 -0.83 5.67
C PHE A 37 5.14 0.06 5.39
N LEU A 38 4.96 1.12 4.59
CA LEU A 38 6.05 2.04 4.26
C LEU A 38 6.62 2.73 5.51
N THR A 39 5.76 3.17 6.44
CA THR A 39 6.20 3.79 7.70
C THR A 39 7.02 2.81 8.54
N HIS A 40 6.56 1.56 8.64
CA HIS A 40 7.27 0.51 9.38
C HIS A 40 8.64 0.22 8.75
N THR A 41 8.70 0.03 7.44
CA THR A 41 9.95 -0.23 6.72
C THR A 41 10.95 0.91 6.89
N VAL A 42 10.47 2.16 6.82
CA VAL A 42 11.33 3.35 6.89
C VAL A 42 11.81 3.61 8.32
N SER A 43 10.97 3.33 9.31
CA SER A 43 11.34 3.39 10.73
C SER A 43 12.54 2.47 11.05
N ILE A 44 12.59 1.29 10.40
CA ILE A 44 13.69 0.33 10.57
C ILE A 44 14.91 0.72 9.72
N SER A 45 14.69 1.21 8.50
CA SER A 45 15.76 1.39 7.51
C SER A 45 16.47 2.75 7.57
N GLY A 46 15.88 3.75 8.23
CA GLY A 46 16.44 5.09 8.38
C GLY A 46 16.66 5.82 7.06
N GLY A 47 15.64 6.54 6.56
CA GLY A 47 15.77 7.31 5.31
C GLY A 47 14.66 8.36 5.11
N HIS A 48 14.91 9.35 4.24
CA HIS A 48 13.96 10.41 3.87
C HIS A 48 12.84 9.88 2.97
N PHE A 49 11.98 9.01 3.51
CA PHE A 49 10.83 8.47 2.80
C PHE A 49 9.54 9.28 3.02
N SER A 50 9.66 10.45 3.66
CA SER A 50 8.54 11.37 3.89
C SER A 50 7.87 11.83 2.59
N ALA A 51 8.59 11.85 1.46
CA ALA A 51 8.04 12.22 0.16
C ALA A 51 7.09 11.14 -0.41
N GLY A 52 7.34 9.86 -0.14
CA GLY A 52 6.51 8.76 -0.65
C GLY A 52 5.17 8.64 0.09
N LEU A 53 5.14 8.99 1.37
CA LEU A 53 3.94 8.92 2.22
C LEU A 53 2.78 9.80 1.74
N GLY A 54 3.09 10.99 1.20
CA GLY A 54 2.07 11.91 0.67
C GLY A 54 1.50 11.51 -0.70
N THR A 55 2.13 10.57 -1.41
CA THR A 55 1.70 10.12 -2.73
C THR A 55 0.94 8.81 -2.73
N VAL A 56 0.77 8.14 -1.59
CA VAL A 56 0.20 6.79 -1.52
C VAL A 56 -1.18 6.71 -2.15
N GLU A 57 -2.09 7.62 -1.79
CA GLU A 57 -3.44 7.64 -2.34
C GLU A 57 -3.48 7.91 -3.84
N LEU A 58 -2.61 8.79 -4.33
CA LEU A 58 -2.49 9.08 -5.76
C LEU A 58 -1.98 7.85 -6.51
N THR A 59 -0.94 7.19 -5.99
CA THR A 59 -0.38 5.96 -6.59
C THR A 59 -1.42 4.85 -6.64
N VAL A 60 -2.19 4.63 -5.56
CA VAL A 60 -3.29 3.66 -5.54
C VAL A 60 -4.36 4.03 -6.56
N ALA A 61 -4.74 5.31 -6.68
CA ALA A 61 -5.74 5.75 -7.64
C ALA A 61 -5.28 5.55 -9.09
N LEU A 62 -4.02 5.87 -9.40
CA LEU A 62 -3.45 5.68 -10.74
C LEU A 62 -3.44 4.21 -11.14
N HIS A 63 -2.94 3.32 -10.28
CA HIS A 63 -2.91 1.87 -10.56
C HIS A 63 -4.30 1.21 -10.55
N TYR A 64 -5.30 1.85 -9.94
CA TYR A 64 -6.68 1.39 -10.02
C TYR A 64 -7.35 1.77 -11.35
N VAL A 65 -6.92 2.86 -11.99
CA VAL A 65 -7.54 3.36 -13.23
C VAL A 65 -6.80 2.91 -14.48
N PHE A 66 -5.48 2.78 -14.43
CA PHE A 66 -4.60 2.42 -15.56
C PHE A 66 -3.99 1.03 -15.35
#